data_AF-A0A2N7ATP7-F1
#
_entry.id   AF-A0A2N7ATP7-F1
#
_cell.length_a   1.000
_cell.length_b   1.000
_cell.length_c   1.000
_cell.angle_alpha   90.00
_cell.angle_beta   90.00
_cell.angle_gamma   90.00
#
_symmetry.space_group_name_H-M   'P 1'
#
loop_
_entity.id
_entity.type
_entity.pdbx_description
1 polymer ?
#
loop_
_entity_poly.entity_id
_entity_poly.type
_entity_poly.pdbx_seq_one_letter_code
_entity_poly.pdbx_strand_id
1 'polypeptide(L)'
;MKKFLRVVLISFFALVSFAGLNTITAKADIQMPTYLHTLYQSNLYSRNDNGEYTLISNRGLSDNTDWLTDSFDPTNNYWRVGANEWVENYKVAQVFENYHRVITNDSNTKIYSMDSDYRFIETGSTLNAGSWMNDKEVAIPSAVGAYAPAVYYRVATNEWIRLN
;
A
#
# COMPACT_ATOMS: atom_id res chain seq x y z
N MET A 1 -2.96 -34.70 -57.07
CA MET A 1 -2.05 -34.69 -55.89
C MET A 1 -1.57 -33.30 -55.45
N LYS A 2 -1.27 -32.35 -56.35
CA LYS A 2 -0.77 -31.00 -55.96
C LYS A 2 -1.73 -30.14 -55.10
N LYS A 3 -3.04 -30.38 -55.16
CA LYS A 3 -4.05 -29.60 -54.40
C LYS A 3 -4.24 -30.10 -52.96
N PHE A 4 -3.98 -31.39 -52.70
CA PHE A 4 -4.16 -32.00 -51.37
C PHE A 4 -3.01 -31.63 -50.41
N LEU A 5 -1.79 -31.47 -50.95
CA LEU A 5 -0.62 -31.07 -50.17
C LEU A 5 -0.71 -29.64 -49.62
N ARG A 6 -1.45 -28.74 -50.30
CA ARG A 6 -1.62 -27.34 -49.85
C ARG A 6 -2.56 -27.20 -48.65
N VAL A 7 -3.56 -28.08 -48.52
CA VAL A 7 -4.54 -28.00 -47.42
C VAL A 7 -3.92 -28.50 -46.11
N VAL A 8 -3.09 -29.54 -46.15
CA VAL A 8 -2.42 -30.09 -44.96
C VAL A 8 -1.39 -29.12 -44.38
N LEU A 9 -0.69 -28.35 -45.23
CA LEU A 9 0.34 -27.40 -44.78
C LEU A 9 -0.25 -26.17 -44.08
N ILE A 10 -1.43 -25.72 -44.50
CA ILE A 10 -2.13 -24.56 -43.90
C ILE A 10 -2.69 -24.94 -42.52
N SER A 11 -3.15 -26.19 -42.34
CA SER A 11 -3.62 -26.68 -41.04
C SER A 11 -2.51 -26.82 -39.99
N PHE A 12 -1.27 -27.11 -40.40
CA PHE A 12 -0.14 -27.24 -39.47
C PHE A 12 0.32 -25.86 -38.93
N PHE A 13 0.21 -24.80 -39.72
CA PHE A 13 0.54 -23.44 -39.28
C PHE A 13 -0.48 -22.85 -38.28
N ALA A 14 -1.73 -23.29 -38.32
CA ALA A 14 -2.77 -22.82 -37.40
C ALA A 14 -2.68 -23.47 -36.00
N LEU A 15 -2.00 -24.62 -35.85
CA LEU A 15 -1.87 -25.29 -34.55
C LEU A 15 -0.69 -24.78 -33.72
N VAL A 16 0.36 -24.25 -34.36
CA VAL A 16 1.58 -23.77 -33.67
C VAL A 16 1.37 -22.37 -33.08
N SER A 17 0.36 -21.62 -33.52
CA SER A 17 0.06 -20.28 -33.00
C SER A 17 -0.51 -20.24 -31.58
N PHE A 18 -0.77 -21.38 -30.94
CA PHE A 18 -1.28 -21.44 -29.56
C PHE A 18 -0.22 -21.83 -28.51
N ALA A 19 1.01 -22.19 -28.90
CA ALA A 19 2.04 -22.66 -27.96
C ALA A 19 2.84 -21.52 -27.28
N GLY A 20 2.45 -20.25 -27.46
CA GLY A 20 3.22 -19.09 -27.04
C GLY A 20 2.49 -18.11 -26.14
N LEU A 21 1.50 -18.54 -25.36
CA LEU A 21 0.97 -17.71 -24.28
C LEU A 21 1.92 -17.83 -23.08
N ASN A 22 3.03 -17.09 -23.14
CA ASN A 22 3.76 -16.73 -21.92
C ASN A 22 2.81 -15.86 -21.10
N THR A 23 2.09 -16.47 -20.17
CA THR A 23 1.37 -15.73 -19.13
C THR A 23 2.43 -15.02 -18.29
N ILE A 24 2.76 -13.78 -18.66
CA ILE A 24 3.44 -12.87 -17.76
C ILE A 24 2.46 -12.69 -16.60
N THR A 25 2.69 -13.44 -15.54
CA THR A 25 2.02 -13.20 -14.27
C THR A 25 2.64 -11.91 -13.77
N ALA A 26 2.04 -10.77 -14.15
CA ALA A 26 2.40 -9.49 -13.60
C ALA A 26 2.17 -9.60 -12.09
N LYS A 27 3.26 -9.74 -11.32
CA LYS A 27 3.17 -9.49 -9.88
C LYS A 27 2.78 -8.01 -9.78
N ALA A 28 1.62 -7.74 -9.21
CA ALA A 28 1.25 -6.37 -8.86
C ALA A 28 2.41 -5.79 -8.05
N ASP A 29 2.99 -4.70 -8.54
CA ASP A 29 4.01 -3.97 -7.81
C ASP A 29 3.32 -3.40 -6.57
N ILE A 30 3.61 -3.97 -5.40
CA ILE A 30 3.07 -3.46 -4.15
C ILE A 30 3.85 -2.19 -3.89
N GLN A 31 3.19 -1.06 -4.12
CA GLN A 31 3.76 0.23 -3.80
C GLN A 31 4.04 0.27 -2.29
N MET A 32 5.32 0.37 -1.93
CA MET A 32 5.77 0.51 -0.56
C MET A 32 5.58 1.95 -0.08
N PRO A 33 5.24 2.16 1.21
CA PRO A 33 5.23 3.50 1.77
C PRO A 33 6.64 4.10 1.72
N THR A 34 6.71 5.41 1.56
CA THR A 34 7.96 6.17 1.62
C THR A 34 8.59 6.03 3.01
N TYR A 35 7.76 6.09 4.05
CA TYR A 35 8.15 5.80 5.43
C TYR A 35 6.92 5.38 6.25
N LEU A 36 7.21 4.83 7.42
CA LEU A 36 6.26 4.52 8.47
C LEU A 36 6.37 5.59 9.55
N HIS A 37 5.24 6.09 10.03
CA HIS A 37 5.19 7.01 11.17
C HIS A 37 4.65 6.27 12.39
N THR A 38 5.40 6.31 13.49
CA THR A 38 5.01 5.68 14.76
C THR A 38 4.02 6.55 15.50
N LEU A 39 2.80 6.05 15.73
CA LEU A 39 1.76 6.81 16.43
C LEU A 39 1.93 6.78 17.96
N TYR A 40 2.71 5.81 18.45
CA TYR A 40 2.98 5.57 19.86
C TYR A 40 4.23 4.72 19.99
N GLN A 41 4.79 4.69 21.21
CA GLN A 41 5.95 3.85 21.50
C GLN A 41 5.64 2.39 21.14
N SER A 42 6.53 1.78 20.37
CA SER A 42 6.27 0.50 19.73
C SER A 42 7.40 -0.49 19.94
N ASN A 43 7.03 -1.74 20.21
CA ASN A 43 7.98 -2.84 20.34
C ASN A 43 8.56 -3.22 18.98
N LEU A 44 9.80 -3.71 19.01
CA LEU A 44 10.45 -4.33 17.87
C LEU A 44 10.55 -5.84 18.05
N TYR A 45 10.53 -6.54 16.92
CA TYR A 45 10.59 -7.99 16.87
C TYR A 45 11.65 -8.43 15.87
N SER A 46 12.36 -9.51 16.19
CA SER A 46 13.22 -10.22 15.24
C SER A 46 12.47 -11.41 14.65
N ARG A 47 12.65 -11.65 13.34
CA ARG A 47 12.08 -12.82 12.65
C ARG A 47 13.12 -13.92 12.51
N ASN A 48 12.78 -15.15 12.87
CA ASN A 48 13.64 -16.32 12.64
C ASN A 48 13.35 -16.99 11.28
N ASP A 49 14.14 -18.01 10.92
CA ASP A 49 14.00 -18.71 9.63
C ASP A 49 12.67 -19.48 9.50
N ASN A 50 12.03 -19.83 10.61
CA ASN A 50 10.70 -20.44 10.64
C ASN A 50 9.58 -19.40 10.46
N GLY A 51 9.92 -18.11 10.39
CA GLY A 51 8.98 -17.01 10.25
C GLY A 51 8.35 -16.54 11.57
N GLU A 52 8.83 -17.02 12.71
CA GLU A 52 8.34 -16.63 14.04
C GLU A 52 8.98 -15.31 14.49
N TYR A 53 8.19 -14.50 15.21
CA TYR A 53 8.60 -13.19 15.71
C TYR A 53 8.89 -13.25 17.20
N THR A 54 10.08 -12.79 17.60
CA THR A 54 10.50 -12.71 19.01
C THR A 54 10.75 -11.26 19.39
N LEU A 55 10.24 -10.84 20.56
CA LEU A 55 10.41 -9.49 21.08
C LEU A 55 11.90 -9.16 21.30
N ILE A 56 12.33 -7.99 20.80
CA ILE A 56 13.63 -7.39 21.11
C ILE A 56 13.44 -6.54 22.38
N SER A 57 14.03 -6.96 23.50
CA SER A 57 13.73 -6.39 24.82
C SER A 57 14.51 -5.12 25.17
N ASN A 58 15.59 -4.81 24.45
CA ASN A 58 16.51 -3.72 24.75
C ASN A 58 16.35 -2.50 23.84
N ARG A 59 15.36 -2.50 22.94
CA ARG A 59 15.09 -1.40 22.01
C ARG A 59 13.62 -1.41 21.58
N GLY A 60 13.08 -0.22 21.34
CA GLY A 60 11.81 -0.01 20.67
C GLY A 60 11.88 1.22 19.78
N LEU A 61 10.77 1.52 19.12
CA LEU A 61 10.59 2.78 18.41
C LEU A 61 9.94 3.79 19.35
N SER A 62 10.48 5.01 19.39
CA SER A 62 9.82 6.13 20.07
C SER A 62 8.52 6.50 19.37
N ASP A 63 7.62 7.16 20.07
CA ASP A 63 6.44 7.77 19.46
C ASP A 63 6.82 8.95 18.54
N ASN A 64 5.95 9.23 17.57
CA ASN A 64 6.05 10.35 16.63
C ASN A 64 7.40 10.41 15.87
N THR A 65 7.92 9.25 15.49
CA THR A 65 9.16 9.11 14.70
C THR A 65 8.92 8.42 13.36
N ASP A 66 9.66 8.86 12.35
CA ASP A 66 9.62 8.32 10.99
C ASP A 66 10.68 7.25 10.77
N TRP A 67 10.29 6.16 10.12
CA TRP A 67 11.14 5.02 9.85
C TRP A 67 11.01 4.59 8.40
N LEU A 68 12.15 4.46 7.72
CA LEU A 68 12.17 3.85 6.40
C LEU A 68 11.78 2.37 6.51
N THR A 69 11.14 1.87 5.45
CA THR A 69 10.82 0.46 5.33
C THR A 69 11.11 -0.03 3.93
N ASP A 70 11.50 -1.30 3.85
CA ASP A 70 11.85 -1.97 2.61
C ASP A 70 11.18 -3.34 2.47
N SER A 71 10.38 -3.75 3.47
CA SER A 71 9.70 -5.04 3.45
C SER A 71 8.45 -5.05 4.32
N PHE A 72 7.44 -5.79 3.85
CA PHE A 72 6.20 -6.09 4.55
C PHE A 72 6.00 -7.61 4.58
N ASP A 73 5.64 -8.13 5.75
CA ASP A 73 5.14 -9.50 5.91
C ASP A 73 3.60 -9.45 5.94
N PRO A 74 2.92 -9.73 4.81
CA PRO A 74 1.46 -9.70 4.75
C PRO A 74 0.79 -10.84 5.51
N THR A 75 1.53 -11.91 5.83
CA THR A 75 0.98 -13.04 6.58
C THR A 75 0.85 -12.70 8.05
N ASN A 76 1.86 -12.03 8.61
CA ASN A 76 1.91 -11.70 10.03
C ASN A 76 1.57 -10.22 10.32
N ASN A 77 1.41 -9.38 9.29
CA ASN A 77 1.18 -7.94 9.38
C ASN A 77 2.30 -7.18 10.10
N TYR A 78 3.54 -7.39 9.67
CA TYR A 78 4.71 -6.67 10.17
C TYR A 78 5.42 -5.90 9.07
N TRP A 79 5.90 -4.70 9.41
CA TRP A 79 6.83 -3.96 8.56
C TRP A 79 8.25 -4.08 9.07
N ARG A 80 9.21 -4.17 8.17
CA ARG A 80 10.63 -4.13 8.51
C ARG A 80 11.12 -2.69 8.57
N VAL A 81 11.77 -2.31 9.66
CA VAL A 81 12.32 -0.95 9.89
C VAL A 81 13.83 -0.93 10.10
N GLY A 82 14.47 -2.11 10.06
CA GLY A 82 15.90 -2.27 10.27
C GLY A 82 16.38 -3.68 9.93
N ALA A 83 17.65 -3.97 10.22
CA ALA A 83 18.24 -5.29 9.98
C ALA A 83 17.61 -6.34 10.91
N ASN A 84 16.68 -7.12 10.36
CA ASN A 84 15.85 -8.05 11.12
C ASN A 84 15.07 -7.40 12.28
N GLU A 85 14.67 -6.14 12.12
CA GLU A 85 13.84 -5.42 13.09
C GLU A 85 12.48 -5.15 12.46
N TRP A 86 11.43 -5.65 13.09
CA TRP A 86 10.07 -5.63 12.58
C TRP A 86 9.13 -4.98 13.59
N VAL A 87 8.18 -4.19 13.10
CA VAL A 87 7.13 -3.53 13.88
C VAL A 87 5.76 -3.98 13.38
N GLU A 88 4.82 -4.17 14.30
CA GLU A 88 3.46 -4.56 13.95
C GLU A 88 2.77 -3.44 13.14
N ASN A 89 2.05 -3.80 12.07
CA ASN A 89 1.40 -2.84 11.17
C ASN A 89 0.42 -1.90 11.89
N TYR A 90 -0.32 -2.39 12.89
CA TYR A 90 -1.31 -1.56 13.59
C TYR A 90 -0.69 -0.47 14.49
N LYS A 91 0.63 -0.47 14.64
CA LYS A 91 1.42 0.50 15.42
C LYS A 91 1.83 1.73 14.62
N VAL A 92 1.78 1.65 13.29
CA VAL A 92 2.40 2.62 12.40
C VAL A 92 1.43 3.10 11.33
N ALA A 93 1.43 4.41 11.08
CA ALA A 93 0.83 4.98 9.89
C ALA A 93 1.76 4.77 8.69
N GLN A 94 1.19 4.42 7.54
CA GLN A 94 1.93 4.27 6.29
C GLN A 94 1.83 5.57 5.51
N VAL A 95 2.97 6.14 5.11
CA VAL A 95 3.02 7.44 4.44
C VAL A 95 3.63 7.31 3.07
N PHE A 96 2.87 7.72 2.05
CA PHE A 96 3.28 7.72 0.65
C PHE A 96 3.44 9.17 0.19
N GLU A 97 4.67 9.59 -0.03
CA GLU A 97 5.00 10.92 -0.58
C GLU A 97 5.24 10.87 -2.08
N ASN A 98 5.11 12.02 -2.74
CA ASN A 98 5.20 12.15 -4.20
C ASN A 98 4.24 11.19 -4.94
N TYR A 99 3.13 10.87 -4.27
CA TYR A 99 2.15 9.90 -4.67
C TYR A 99 1.09 10.57 -5.54
N HIS A 100 1.46 10.85 -6.79
CA HIS A 100 0.63 11.55 -7.75
C HIS A 100 -0.39 10.59 -8.37
N ARG A 101 -1.61 10.58 -7.83
CA ARG A 101 -2.73 9.83 -8.42
C ARG A 101 -3.95 10.73 -8.58
N VAL A 102 -4.73 10.40 -9.61
CA VAL A 102 -6.08 10.97 -9.73
C VAL A 102 -7.00 10.12 -8.89
N ILE A 103 -7.64 10.74 -7.92
CA ILE A 103 -8.70 10.16 -7.10
C ILE A 103 -10.05 10.75 -7.51
N THR A 104 -11.11 9.96 -7.41
CA THR A 104 -12.47 10.38 -7.79
C THR A 104 -13.40 10.19 -6.61
N ASN A 105 -14.21 11.21 -6.32
CA ASN A 105 -15.31 11.13 -5.37
C ASN A 105 -16.65 11.40 -6.08
N ASP A 106 -17.59 10.49 -5.91
CA ASP A 106 -18.91 10.55 -6.58
C ASP A 106 -19.88 11.53 -5.90
N SER A 107 -19.54 12.03 -4.72
CA SER A 107 -20.34 12.98 -3.95
C SER A 107 -19.44 13.93 -3.16
N ASN A 108 -20.03 15.03 -2.66
CA ASN A 108 -19.29 15.96 -1.81
C ASN A 108 -18.74 15.22 -0.59
N THR A 109 -17.42 15.33 -0.38
CA THR A 109 -16.72 14.66 0.72
C THR A 109 -16.18 15.68 1.71
N LYS A 110 -16.02 15.27 2.98
CA LYS A 110 -15.52 16.12 4.05
C LYS A 110 -14.03 16.40 3.87
N ILE A 111 -13.61 17.62 4.16
CA ILE A 111 -12.20 18.00 4.21
C ILE A 111 -11.70 17.92 5.66
N TYR A 112 -10.53 17.32 5.83
CA TYR A 112 -9.81 17.19 7.08
C TYR A 112 -8.49 17.97 7.00
N SER A 113 -8.03 18.49 8.13
CA SER A 113 -6.64 18.91 8.32
C SER A 113 -5.88 17.85 9.11
N MET A 114 -4.57 17.73 8.88
CA MET A 114 -3.71 16.84 9.65
C MET A 114 -2.89 17.67 10.65
N ASP A 115 -2.83 17.24 11.90
CA ASP A 115 -1.95 17.83 12.91
C ASP A 115 -0.55 17.15 12.94
N SER A 116 0.31 17.58 13.87
CA SER A 116 1.65 17.01 14.03
C SER A 116 1.66 15.57 14.55
N ASP A 117 0.57 15.14 15.16
CA ASP A 117 0.42 13.82 15.78
C ASP A 117 -0.33 12.84 14.85
N TYR A 118 -0.39 13.18 13.55
CA TYR A 118 -1.08 12.40 12.51
C TYR A 118 -2.58 12.21 12.77
N ARG A 119 -3.21 13.15 13.49
CA ARG A 119 -4.67 13.18 13.67
C ARG A 119 -5.32 13.99 12.58
N PHE A 120 -6.41 13.43 12.05
CA PHE A 120 -7.23 14.08 11.02
C PHE A 120 -8.45 14.73 11.66
N ILE A 121 -8.51 16.06 11.57
CA ILE A 121 -9.54 16.89 12.19
C ILE A 121 -10.47 17.40 11.09
N GLU A 122 -11.76 17.10 11.21
CA GLU A 122 -12.77 17.61 10.26
C GLU A 122 -12.84 19.13 10.32
N THR A 123 -12.76 19.79 9.17
CA THR A 123 -12.70 21.26 9.06
C THR A 123 -14.08 21.93 9.01
N GLY A 124 -15.15 21.15 8.77
CA GLY A 124 -16.48 21.64 8.44
C GLY A 124 -16.67 22.02 6.96
N SER A 125 -15.59 22.04 6.18
CA SER A 125 -15.63 22.25 4.72
C SER A 125 -15.85 20.94 3.96
N THR A 126 -16.33 21.07 2.72
CA THR A 126 -16.52 19.94 1.81
C THR A 126 -15.82 20.17 0.48
N LEU A 127 -15.24 19.10 -0.07
CA LEU A 127 -14.76 19.05 -1.44
C LEU A 127 -15.89 18.56 -2.35
N ASN A 128 -16.14 19.25 -3.44
CA ASN A 128 -17.18 18.85 -4.40
C ASN A 128 -16.86 17.50 -5.06
N ALA A 129 -17.90 16.82 -5.53
CA ALA A 129 -17.75 15.64 -6.40
C ALA A 129 -16.86 15.95 -7.61
N GLY A 130 -15.99 15.02 -8.00
CA GLY A 130 -15.10 15.20 -9.14
C GLY A 130 -13.85 14.33 -9.09
N SER A 131 -12.91 14.64 -9.98
CA SER A 131 -11.58 14.04 -10.01
C SER A 131 -10.54 15.05 -9.53
N TRP A 132 -9.70 14.61 -8.61
CA TRP A 132 -8.72 15.44 -7.92
C TRP A 132 -7.36 14.77 -8.01
N MET A 133 -6.31 15.57 -8.20
CA MET A 133 -4.94 15.07 -8.07
C MET A 133 -4.59 15.07 -6.59
N ASN A 134 -4.10 13.95 -6.08
CA ASN A 134 -3.45 13.90 -4.79
C ASN A 134 -1.93 13.83 -4.97
N ASP A 135 -1.15 14.26 -3.98
CA ASP A 135 0.31 14.16 -3.99
C ASP A 135 0.88 13.40 -2.77
N LYS A 136 0.02 13.13 -1.78
CA LYS A 136 0.34 12.36 -0.57
C LYS A 136 -0.84 11.46 -0.20
N GLU A 137 -0.53 10.26 0.29
CA GLU A 137 -1.48 9.32 0.89
C GLU A 137 -0.98 8.95 2.29
N VAL A 138 -1.89 8.87 3.26
CA VAL A 138 -1.61 8.40 4.61
C VAL A 138 -2.64 7.33 4.98
N ALA A 139 -2.18 6.12 5.24
CA ALA A 139 -3.01 5.04 5.77
C ALA A 139 -2.80 4.94 7.28
N ILE A 140 -3.80 5.35 8.05
CA ILE A 140 -3.82 5.24 9.50
C ILE A 140 -4.27 3.82 9.87
N PRO A 141 -3.48 3.07 10.65
CA PRO A 141 -3.81 1.72 11.04
C PRO A 141 -5.11 1.71 11.83
N SER A 142 -5.90 0.65 11.61
CA SER A 142 -7.01 0.34 12.49
C SER A 142 -6.53 -0.52 13.67
N ALA A 143 -7.32 -0.54 14.74
CA ALA A 143 -6.99 -1.34 15.93
C ALA A 143 -6.79 -2.82 15.57
N VAL A 144 -6.08 -3.57 16.43
CA VAL A 144 -5.85 -5.01 16.26
C VAL A 144 -7.16 -5.73 15.92
N GLY A 145 -7.19 -6.39 14.76
CA GLY A 145 -8.34 -7.17 14.29
C GLY A 145 -9.36 -6.41 13.42
N ALA A 146 -9.14 -5.13 13.11
CA ALA A 146 -9.97 -4.40 12.15
C ALA A 146 -9.54 -4.65 10.69
N TYR A 147 -10.52 -4.59 9.78
CA TYR A 147 -10.38 -5.10 8.41
C TYR A 147 -9.62 -4.21 7.43
N ALA A 148 -9.50 -2.89 7.71
CA ALA A 148 -8.80 -1.97 6.82
C ALA A 148 -8.29 -0.72 7.57
N PRO A 149 -7.18 -0.11 7.12
CA PRO A 149 -6.74 1.20 7.60
C PRO A 149 -7.70 2.31 7.12
N ALA A 150 -7.71 3.44 7.83
CA ALA A 150 -8.34 4.66 7.33
C ALA A 150 -7.34 5.39 6.41
N VAL A 151 -7.67 5.48 5.11
CA VAL A 151 -6.80 6.09 4.10
C VAL A 151 -7.23 7.51 3.81
N TYR A 152 -6.29 8.45 3.88
CA TYR A 152 -6.48 9.86 3.59
C TYR A 152 -5.59 10.29 2.42
N TYR A 153 -6.14 11.11 1.54
CA TYR A 153 -5.46 11.65 0.37
C TYR A 153 -5.38 13.16 0.46
N ARG A 154 -4.19 13.72 0.28
CA ARG A 154 -3.98 15.17 0.29
C ARG A 154 -4.34 15.76 -1.06
N VAL A 155 -5.28 16.71 -1.08
CA VAL A 155 -5.76 17.39 -2.32
C VAL A 155 -5.33 18.85 -2.41
N ALA A 156 -4.93 19.46 -1.29
CA ALA A 156 -4.29 20.78 -1.24
C ALA A 156 -3.41 20.90 0.02
N THR A 157 -2.85 22.09 0.26
CA THR A 157 -1.97 22.33 1.42
C THR A 157 -2.72 22.08 2.73
N ASN A 158 -2.36 20.99 3.40
CA ASN A 158 -3.01 20.48 4.61
C ASN A 158 -4.54 20.27 4.48
N GLU A 159 -5.02 19.98 3.28
CA GLU A 159 -6.40 19.57 3.03
C GLU A 159 -6.42 18.13 2.56
N TRP A 160 -7.16 17.31 3.31
CA TRP A 160 -7.20 15.88 3.14
C TRP A 160 -8.63 15.41 2.99
N ILE A 161 -8.83 14.39 2.17
CA ILE A 161 -10.11 13.72 2.04
C ILE A 161 -9.97 12.24 2.33
N ARG A 162 -11.06 11.65 2.81
CA ARG A 162 -11.21 10.21 2.98
C ARG A 162 -12.28 9.74 2.01
N LEU A 163 -11.93 8.78 1.16
CA LEU A 163 -12.88 8.10 0.30
C LEU A 163 -13.43 6.88 1.07
N ASN A 164 -14.72 6.64 0.92
CA ASN A 164 -15.39 5.47 1.49
C ASN A 164 -15.31 4.27 0.54
#